data_AF-A0AAV7E429-F1
#
_entry.id   AF-A0AAV7E429-F1
#
_cell.length_a   1.000
_cell.length_b   1.000
_cell.length_c   1.000
_cell.angle_alpha   90.00
_cell.angle_beta   90.00
_cell.angle_gamma   90.00
#
_symmetry.space_group_name_H-M   'P 1'
#
loop_
_entity.id
_entity.type
_entity.pdbx_description
1 polymer ?
#
loop_
_entity_poly.entity_id
_entity_poly.type
_entity_poly.pdbx_seq_one_letter_code
_entity_poly.pdbx_strand_id
1 'polypeptide(L)'
;MGEEEEKRSTTNCEEQQLEVEEEEEKQRKQRRHFVLVHGIGHGAWCWYRIRSLLESSGYRVTCIDLAGAGIHPARADDILSFDDYNKPLVDFMAALPNDDKVRLFFFSLSLSLSLSLSLSLSLSVFFIPFVCLPSSVLCFSSRRRRNRSRLRLVVIPGFPSGFGSKSENSYSVISLVLLPGEEDGDEGRVAAVAAVAAVAAVTAVSVIVVGHSAGGLSVTDVCYKFPEKIHLAIYVAATMLKSGFQSDQDFKDGVPDLSQFGDVYELGFGSGPHAPPTSALIRKEFQRKIIYYRSPDEDSTLASMLLRPGPISALTSAVFDGGDEIEKVPRVYIQTAGDHVMKPAQQEAMTKRWAPNQLFTVDSDHSPFFSATSQLLGCLLKAEALVSEKPHQRTVQN
;
A
#
# COMPACT_ATOMS: atom_id res chain seq x y z
N MET A 1 -43.94 -1.26 33.78
CA MET A 1 -42.74 -0.44 34.06
C MET A 1 -41.46 -1.26 33.91
N GLY A 2 -41.34 -2.47 34.50
CA GLY A 2 -40.11 -3.29 34.35
C GLY A 2 -39.78 -3.78 32.93
N GLU A 3 -40.77 -4.17 32.13
CA GLU A 3 -40.53 -4.68 30.76
C GLU A 3 -40.12 -3.61 29.74
N GLU A 4 -40.47 -2.34 29.96
CA GLU A 4 -40.05 -1.23 29.10
C GLU A 4 -38.64 -0.72 29.46
N GLU A 5 -38.25 -0.77 30.74
CA GLU A 5 -36.87 -0.46 31.17
C GLU A 5 -35.87 -1.53 30.73
N GLU A 6 -36.25 -2.82 30.79
CA GLU A 6 -35.39 -3.93 30.35
C GLU A 6 -35.18 -3.92 28.83
N LYS A 7 -36.25 -3.66 28.04
CA LYS A 7 -36.11 -3.44 26.58
C LYS A 7 -35.26 -2.23 26.25
N ARG A 8 -35.42 -1.11 26.99
CA ARG A 8 -34.62 0.10 26.75
C ARG A 8 -33.14 -0.09 27.12
N SER A 9 -32.87 -0.90 28.14
CA SER A 9 -31.51 -1.26 28.55
C SER A 9 -30.82 -2.20 27.56
N THR A 10 -31.54 -3.16 26.96
CA THR A 10 -30.97 -4.06 25.95
C THR A 10 -30.71 -3.34 24.64
N THR A 11 -31.63 -2.48 24.17
CA THR A 11 -31.43 -1.69 22.94
C THR A 11 -30.23 -0.74 23.07
N ASN A 12 -30.04 -0.13 24.24
CA ASN A 12 -28.90 0.79 24.48
C ASN A 12 -27.55 0.03 24.55
N CYS A 13 -27.54 -1.25 24.93
CA CYS A 13 -26.34 -2.08 24.94
C CYS A 13 -25.98 -2.60 23.54
N GLU A 14 -26.99 -2.95 22.73
CA GLU A 14 -26.83 -3.33 21.32
C GLU A 14 -26.37 -2.15 20.45
N GLU A 15 -26.93 -0.96 20.64
CA GLU A 15 -26.49 0.27 19.96
C GLU A 15 -25.04 0.62 20.30
N GLN A 16 -24.65 0.52 21.58
CA GLN A 16 -23.25 0.76 22.01
C GLN A 16 -22.27 -0.29 21.46
N GLN A 17 -22.67 -1.55 21.33
CA GLN A 17 -21.84 -2.58 20.73
C GLN A 17 -21.61 -2.34 19.23
N LEU A 18 -22.66 -1.95 18.49
CA LEU A 18 -22.56 -1.61 17.08
C LEU A 18 -21.63 -0.40 16.85
N GLU A 19 -21.72 0.64 17.68
CA GLU A 19 -20.83 1.81 17.59
C GLU A 19 -19.36 1.46 17.84
N VAL A 20 -19.07 0.54 18.77
CA VAL A 20 -17.70 0.06 19.05
C VAL A 20 -17.17 -0.76 17.87
N GLU A 21 -17.97 -1.69 17.33
CA GLU A 21 -17.59 -2.50 16.17
C GLU A 21 -17.32 -1.64 14.92
N GLU A 22 -18.14 -0.61 14.67
CA GLU A 22 -17.94 0.32 13.55
C GLU A 22 -16.63 1.13 13.69
N GLU A 23 -16.32 1.63 14.89
CA GLU A 23 -15.08 2.36 15.13
C GLU A 23 -13.84 1.45 15.06
N GLU A 24 -13.91 0.22 15.56
CA GLU A 24 -12.83 -0.77 15.42
C GLU A 24 -12.58 -1.13 13.95
N GLU A 25 -13.65 -1.33 13.17
CA GLU A 25 -13.54 -1.63 11.74
C GLU A 25 -12.91 -0.46 10.98
N LYS A 26 -13.35 0.76 11.28
CA LYS A 26 -12.81 1.99 10.68
C LYS A 26 -11.33 2.17 11.01
N GLN A 27 -10.92 1.94 12.25
CA GLN A 27 -9.51 1.97 12.64
C GLN A 27 -8.70 0.88 11.93
N ARG A 28 -9.24 -0.35 11.81
CA ARG A 28 -8.60 -1.44 11.07
C ARG A 28 -8.37 -1.06 9.60
N LYS A 29 -9.38 -0.51 8.93
CA LYS A 29 -9.28 -0.05 7.53
C LYS A 29 -8.23 1.04 7.36
N GLN A 30 -8.17 2.01 8.28
CA GLN A 30 -7.15 3.07 8.26
C GLN A 30 -5.72 2.56 8.49
N ARG A 31 -5.56 1.41 9.14
CA ARG A 31 -4.28 0.72 9.37
C ARG A 31 -3.80 -0.13 8.19
N ARG A 32 -4.68 -0.38 7.22
CA ARG A 32 -4.34 -1.12 5.99
C ARG A 32 -4.02 -0.15 4.86
N HIS A 33 -2.91 -0.41 4.19
CA HIS A 33 -2.47 0.40 3.05
C HIS A 33 -2.35 -0.47 1.81
N PHE A 34 -3.25 -0.27 0.85
CA PHE A 34 -3.17 -0.88 -0.48
C PHE A 34 -2.08 -0.22 -1.32
N VAL A 35 -1.15 -1.03 -1.81
CA VAL A 35 -0.10 -0.62 -2.74
C VAL A 35 -0.34 -1.32 -4.06
N LEU A 36 -0.76 -0.57 -5.06
CA LEU A 36 -1.20 -1.07 -6.36
C LEU A 36 -0.05 -0.95 -7.37
N VAL A 37 0.30 -2.08 -7.98
CA VAL A 37 1.44 -2.25 -8.89
C VAL A 37 0.90 -2.68 -10.26
N HIS A 38 1.14 -1.86 -11.28
CA HIS A 38 0.62 -2.09 -12.62
C HIS A 38 1.40 -3.16 -13.40
N GLY A 39 0.81 -3.65 -14.49
CA GLY A 39 1.43 -4.53 -15.46
C GLY A 39 2.32 -3.83 -16.49
N ILE A 40 2.91 -4.62 -17.39
CA ILE A 40 3.76 -4.10 -18.47
C ILE A 40 3.01 -3.08 -19.34
N GLY A 41 3.71 -2.00 -19.70
CA GLY A 41 3.23 -0.91 -20.54
C GLY A 41 2.21 0.05 -19.91
N HIS A 42 1.63 -0.32 -18.76
CA HIS A 42 0.74 0.53 -17.99
C HIS A 42 1.52 1.46 -17.04
N GLY A 43 0.79 2.23 -16.25
CA GLY A 43 1.29 3.02 -15.12
C GLY A 43 0.25 3.05 -14.00
N ALA A 44 0.54 3.77 -12.93
CA ALA A 44 -0.34 4.01 -11.78
C ALA A 44 -1.76 4.48 -12.19
N TRP A 45 -1.87 5.17 -13.33
CA TRP A 45 -3.12 5.65 -13.90
C TRP A 45 -4.16 4.56 -14.16
N CYS A 46 -3.76 3.31 -14.40
CA CYS A 46 -4.72 2.24 -14.70
C CYS A 46 -5.62 1.89 -13.50
N TRP A 47 -5.15 2.21 -12.28
CA TRP A 47 -5.86 1.94 -11.05
C TRP A 47 -6.85 3.02 -10.63
N TYR A 48 -7.08 4.07 -11.44
CA TYR A 48 -7.79 5.27 -10.98
C TYR A 48 -9.19 4.98 -10.39
N ARG A 49 -9.97 4.06 -11.00
CA ARG A 49 -11.29 3.64 -10.48
C ARG A 49 -11.17 2.88 -9.17
N ILE A 50 -10.30 1.86 -9.14
CA ILE A 50 -10.07 1.02 -7.96
C ILE A 50 -9.54 1.84 -6.79
N ARG A 51 -8.58 2.74 -7.04
CA ARG A 51 -8.07 3.68 -6.05
C ARG A 51 -9.20 4.50 -5.43
N SER A 52 -10.01 5.15 -6.26
CA SER A 52 -11.11 6.00 -5.79
C SER A 52 -12.09 5.21 -4.92
N LEU A 53 -12.41 3.98 -5.30
CA LEU A 53 -13.33 3.12 -4.56
C LEU A 53 -12.74 2.60 -3.25
N LEU A 54 -11.46 2.22 -3.23
CA LEU A 54 -10.76 1.80 -2.00
C LEU A 54 -10.61 2.97 -1.02
N GLU A 55 -10.25 4.16 -1.49
CA GLU A 55 -10.18 5.38 -0.67
C GLU A 55 -11.57 5.73 -0.10
N SER A 56 -12.63 5.63 -0.92
CA SER A 56 -14.01 5.82 -0.47
C SER A 56 -14.45 4.75 0.55
N SER A 57 -13.83 3.58 0.53
CA SER A 57 -14.05 2.50 1.51
C SER A 57 -13.21 2.67 2.80
N GLY A 58 -12.48 3.78 2.95
CA GLY A 58 -11.73 4.10 4.15
C GLY A 58 -10.28 3.58 4.19
N TYR A 59 -9.78 3.00 3.10
CA TYR A 59 -8.42 2.49 3.02
C TYR A 59 -7.44 3.55 2.51
N ARG A 60 -6.18 3.44 2.95
CA ARG A 60 -5.08 4.19 2.34
C ARG A 60 -4.66 3.47 1.06
N VAL A 61 -4.40 4.24 0.00
CA VAL A 61 -4.02 3.67 -1.30
C VAL A 61 -2.84 4.42 -1.90
N THR A 62 -1.83 3.69 -2.35
CA THR A 62 -0.76 4.21 -3.21
C THR A 62 -0.74 3.41 -4.51
N CYS A 63 -0.69 4.11 -5.65
CA CYS A 63 -0.46 3.49 -6.95
C CYS A 63 0.97 3.85 -7.38
N ILE A 64 1.80 2.86 -7.65
CA ILE A 64 3.21 3.06 -7.99
C ILE A 64 3.38 3.13 -9.50
N ASP A 65 4.12 4.13 -9.99
CA ASP A 65 4.72 4.07 -11.33
C ASP A 65 6.08 3.38 -11.21
N LEU A 66 6.21 2.20 -11.80
CA LEU A 66 7.49 1.50 -11.92
C LEU A 66 8.41 2.22 -12.92
N ALA A 67 9.70 1.87 -12.94
CA ALA A 67 10.62 2.59 -13.79
C ALA A 67 10.25 2.44 -15.27
N GLY A 68 10.19 3.55 -16.00
CA GLY A 68 9.82 3.59 -17.42
C GLY A 68 8.32 3.55 -17.70
N ALA A 69 7.48 3.47 -16.66
CA ALA A 69 6.02 3.45 -16.74
C ALA A 69 5.39 4.78 -16.34
N GLY A 70 4.10 4.96 -16.69
CA GLY A 70 3.31 6.15 -16.35
C GLY A 70 4.05 7.46 -16.61
N ILE A 71 4.29 8.26 -15.56
CA ILE A 71 5.04 9.53 -15.65
C ILE A 71 6.53 9.41 -15.28
N HIS A 72 7.05 8.20 -15.05
CA HIS A 72 8.45 7.99 -14.71
C HIS A 72 9.37 8.40 -15.88
N PRO A 73 10.44 9.20 -15.64
CA PRO A 73 11.22 9.81 -16.72
C PRO A 73 12.12 8.84 -17.49
N ALA A 74 12.51 7.72 -16.88
CA ALA A 74 13.33 6.70 -17.56
C ALA A 74 12.67 6.18 -18.84
N ARG A 75 13.49 5.76 -19.82
CA ARG A 75 13.03 5.08 -21.03
C ARG A 75 13.11 3.58 -20.81
N ALA A 76 12.14 2.82 -21.32
CA ALA A 76 12.13 1.37 -21.16
C ALA A 76 13.36 0.68 -21.75
N ASP A 77 13.88 1.20 -22.86
CA ASP A 77 15.10 0.67 -23.51
C ASP A 77 16.37 0.77 -22.65
N ASP A 78 16.39 1.70 -21.69
CA ASP A 78 17.55 1.92 -20.81
C ASP A 78 17.46 1.07 -19.53
N ILE A 79 16.35 0.38 -19.31
CA ILE A 79 16.10 -0.42 -18.09
C ILE A 79 16.40 -1.87 -18.40
N LEU A 80 17.57 -2.34 -17.96
CA LEU A 80 18.11 -3.65 -18.34
C LEU A 80 18.01 -4.70 -17.23
N SER A 81 17.76 -4.30 -15.98
CA SER A 81 17.64 -5.22 -14.84
C SER A 81 16.27 -5.11 -14.16
N PHE A 82 15.79 -6.24 -13.65
CA PHE A 82 14.56 -6.28 -12.87
C PHE A 82 14.61 -5.36 -11.64
N ASP A 83 15.75 -5.28 -10.95
CA ASP A 83 15.92 -4.41 -9.78
C ASP A 83 15.75 -2.93 -10.15
N ASP A 84 16.29 -2.49 -11.29
CA ASP A 84 16.10 -1.11 -11.76
C ASP A 84 14.64 -0.84 -12.10
N TYR A 85 13.97 -1.80 -12.75
CA TYR A 85 12.54 -1.71 -13.05
C TYR A 85 11.70 -1.58 -11.76
N ASN A 86 12.01 -2.41 -10.76
CA ASN A 86 11.24 -2.52 -9.52
C ASN A 86 11.62 -1.47 -8.45
N LYS A 87 12.71 -0.73 -8.67
CA LYS A 87 13.27 0.23 -7.71
C LYS A 87 12.23 1.19 -7.09
N PRO A 88 11.28 1.79 -7.83
CA PRO A 88 10.29 2.68 -7.22
C PRO A 88 9.44 2.02 -6.14
N LEU A 89 9.06 0.74 -6.33
CA LEU A 89 8.30 -0.02 -5.34
C LEU A 89 9.20 -0.40 -4.15
N VAL A 90 10.43 -0.84 -4.40
CA VAL A 90 11.39 -1.19 -3.34
C VAL A 90 11.70 0.01 -2.46
N ASP A 91 11.97 1.17 -3.06
CA ASP A 91 12.24 2.41 -2.33
C ASP A 91 11.02 2.85 -1.50
N PHE A 92 9.82 2.71 -2.06
CA PHE A 92 8.57 2.97 -1.32
C PHE A 92 8.43 2.05 -0.10
N MET A 93 8.61 0.73 -0.27
CA MET A 93 8.50 -0.25 0.82
C MET A 93 9.59 -0.06 1.88
N ALA A 94 10.80 0.30 1.48
CA ALA A 94 11.90 0.61 2.39
C ALA A 94 11.60 1.85 3.25
N ALA A 95 10.95 2.87 2.68
CA ALA A 95 10.61 4.11 3.36
C ALA A 95 9.47 3.97 4.39
N LEU A 96 8.70 2.88 4.34
CA LEU A 96 7.64 2.63 5.33
C LEU A 96 8.23 2.38 6.72
N PRO A 97 7.64 2.95 7.79
CA PRO A 97 8.13 2.79 9.16
C PRO A 97 8.04 1.32 9.59
N ASN A 98 9.08 0.83 10.27
CA ASN A 98 9.08 -0.52 10.86
C ASN A 98 8.29 -0.52 12.17
N ASP A 99 7.49 -1.56 12.38
CA ASP A 99 6.68 -1.75 13.59
C ASP A 99 7.50 -1.65 14.88
N ASP A 100 8.74 -2.11 14.90
CA ASP A 100 9.60 -2.04 16.09
C ASP A 100 10.06 -0.63 16.45
N LYS A 101 10.33 0.21 15.45
CA LYS A 101 10.71 1.61 15.67
C LYS A 101 9.52 2.42 16.19
N VAL A 102 8.33 2.09 15.70
CA VAL A 102 7.06 2.62 16.22
C VAL A 102 6.89 2.13 17.67
N ARG A 103 6.98 0.84 17.96
CA ARG A 103 6.85 0.32 19.34
C ARG A 103 7.84 0.92 20.35
N LEU A 104 9.12 1.05 20.00
CA LEU A 104 10.14 1.64 20.88
C LEU A 104 9.92 3.14 21.13
N PHE A 105 9.55 3.90 20.08
CA PHE A 105 9.20 5.30 20.21
C PHE A 105 7.98 5.48 21.14
N PHE A 106 6.98 4.61 21.00
CA PHE A 106 5.76 4.63 21.80
C PHE A 106 6.00 4.20 23.25
N PHE A 107 6.86 3.21 23.51
CA PHE A 107 7.25 2.82 24.87
C PHE A 107 7.94 3.97 25.60
N SER A 108 8.85 4.66 24.92
CA SER A 108 9.52 5.86 25.44
C SER A 108 8.53 7.00 25.71
N LEU A 109 7.62 7.29 24.76
CA LEU A 109 6.62 8.34 24.90
C LEU A 109 5.60 8.04 26.01
N SER A 110 5.10 6.80 26.10
CA SER A 110 4.18 6.35 27.16
C SER A 110 4.83 6.42 28.54
N LEU A 111 6.09 5.99 28.68
CA LEU A 111 6.85 6.12 29.91
C LEU A 111 7.03 7.60 30.29
N SER A 112 7.32 8.47 29.32
CA SER A 112 7.48 9.91 29.55
C SER A 112 6.18 10.61 29.95
N LEU A 113 5.02 10.27 29.36
CA LEU A 113 3.72 10.78 29.76
C LEU A 113 3.31 10.24 31.14
N SER A 114 3.58 8.96 31.43
CA SER A 114 3.26 8.34 32.72
C SER A 114 4.08 8.97 33.85
N LEU A 115 5.38 9.26 33.62
CA LEU A 115 6.20 10.04 34.55
C LEU A 115 5.67 11.47 34.69
N SER A 116 5.25 12.12 33.60
CA SER A 116 4.76 13.51 33.65
C SER A 116 3.41 13.62 34.38
N LEU A 117 2.49 12.67 34.18
CA LEU A 117 1.22 12.60 34.92
C LEU A 117 1.47 12.32 36.40
N SER A 118 2.35 11.36 36.73
CA SER A 118 2.68 11.04 38.14
C SER A 118 3.40 12.18 38.86
N LEU A 119 4.28 12.95 38.18
CA LEU A 119 4.85 14.17 38.73
C LEU A 119 3.79 15.29 38.88
N SER A 120 2.88 15.47 37.91
CA SER A 120 1.82 16.50 37.96
C SER A 120 0.76 16.26 39.04
N LEU A 121 0.54 15.00 39.44
CA LEU A 121 -0.29 14.63 40.59
C LEU A 121 0.37 14.94 41.93
N SER A 122 1.70 15.18 41.95
CA SER A 122 2.47 15.45 43.18
C SER A 122 2.88 16.92 43.35
N LEU A 123 3.06 17.65 42.25
CA LEU A 123 3.38 19.07 42.24
C LEU A 123 2.48 19.72 41.17
N SER A 124 1.75 20.77 41.54
CA SER A 124 0.89 21.57 40.67
C SER A 124 1.68 22.39 39.63
N VAL A 125 2.57 21.73 38.88
CA VAL A 125 3.37 22.29 37.78
C VAL A 125 3.54 21.21 36.70
N PHE A 126 2.98 21.44 35.52
CA PHE A 126 3.15 20.55 34.37
C PHE A 126 4.53 20.76 33.73
N PHE A 127 5.40 19.74 33.76
CA PHE A 127 6.59 19.67 32.92
C PHE A 127 6.30 18.78 31.71
N ILE A 128 6.47 19.32 30.50
CA ILE A 128 6.37 18.54 29.25
C ILE A 128 7.79 18.04 28.88
N PRO A 129 7.98 16.74 28.61
CA PRO A 129 9.28 16.23 28.20
C PRO A 129 9.63 16.68 26.77
N PHE A 130 10.91 16.93 26.52
CA PHE A 130 11.45 17.36 25.22
C PHE A 130 11.21 16.28 24.15
N VAL A 131 10.62 16.67 23.01
CA VAL A 131 10.39 15.79 21.86
C VAL A 131 11.37 16.14 20.73
N CYS A 132 12.23 15.19 20.33
CA CYS A 132 13.08 15.31 19.14
C CYS A 132 12.33 14.72 17.93
N LEU A 133 12.12 15.52 16.89
CA LEU A 133 11.53 15.09 15.61
C LEU A 133 12.57 15.15 14.48
N PRO A 134 12.46 14.29 13.44
CA PRO A 134 13.26 14.38 12.22
C PRO A 134 12.84 15.57 11.34
N SER A 135 13.82 16.18 10.66
CA SER A 135 13.74 17.49 10.00
C SER A 135 12.78 17.60 8.79
N SER A 136 12.12 16.52 8.37
CA SER A 136 11.38 16.43 7.11
C SER A 136 9.88 16.81 7.17
N VAL A 137 9.35 17.21 8.33
CA VAL A 137 7.89 17.41 8.54
C VAL A 137 7.46 18.90 8.52
N LEU A 138 8.36 19.84 8.20
CA LEU A 138 8.08 21.29 8.34
C LEU A 138 7.85 21.99 7.02
N CYS A 139 6.62 21.97 6.49
CA CYS A 139 6.16 23.03 5.59
C CYS A 139 4.64 23.17 5.60
N PHE A 140 4.09 24.01 6.48
CA PHE A 140 2.73 24.54 6.33
C PHE A 140 2.72 26.03 6.69
N SER A 141 2.57 26.88 5.66
CA SER A 141 2.46 28.34 5.83
C SER A 141 1.03 28.71 6.24
N SER A 142 0.88 29.49 7.31
CA SER A 142 -0.41 29.97 7.82
C SER A 142 -0.74 31.37 7.28
N ARG A 143 -1.86 31.50 6.56
CA ARG A 143 -2.48 32.79 6.22
C ARG A 143 -3.52 33.16 7.29
N ARG A 144 -3.29 34.29 7.96
CA ARG A 144 -4.11 34.85 9.06
C ARG A 144 -5.57 35.15 8.67
N ARG A 145 -6.51 34.72 9.53
CA ARG A 145 -7.79 35.43 9.80
C ARG A 145 -8.14 35.39 11.30
N ARG A 146 -8.78 36.47 11.75
CA ARG A 146 -8.76 37.10 13.09
C ARG A 146 -10.00 36.71 13.92
N ASN A 147 -9.78 36.62 15.24
CA ASN A 147 -10.75 36.63 16.37
C ASN A 147 -11.75 35.47 16.58
N ARG A 148 -11.38 34.56 17.49
CA ARG A 148 -12.10 34.15 18.72
C ARG A 148 -11.16 33.20 19.50
N SER A 149 -11.08 33.35 20.82
CA SER A 149 -10.28 32.61 21.82
C SER A 149 -9.45 31.46 21.25
N ARG A 150 -8.15 31.69 20.97
CA ARG A 150 -7.27 30.69 20.36
C ARG A 150 -6.14 30.32 21.32
N LEU A 151 -5.99 29.03 21.58
CA LEU A 151 -4.71 28.39 21.86
C LEU A 151 -3.64 29.00 20.92
N ARG A 152 -2.64 29.67 21.51
CA ARG A 152 -1.53 30.26 20.77
C ARG A 152 -0.43 29.23 20.64
N LEU A 153 -0.29 28.66 19.45
CA LEU A 153 0.90 27.92 19.07
C LEU A 153 2.03 28.91 18.80
N VAL A 154 3.02 28.97 19.69
CA VAL A 154 4.21 29.81 19.52
C VAL A 154 5.39 28.90 19.16
N VAL A 155 5.91 29.04 17.95
CA VAL A 155 7.12 28.35 17.50
C VAL A 155 8.30 29.30 17.78
N ILE A 156 9.17 28.94 18.72
CA ILE A 156 10.39 29.71 19.03
C ILE A 156 11.58 28.98 18.40
N PRO A 157 12.34 29.61 17.49
CA PRO A 157 13.59 29.02 16.99
C PRO A 157 14.66 29.08 18.11
N GLY A 158 15.20 27.92 18.49
CA GLY A 158 16.26 27.83 19.50
C GLY A 158 17.60 28.37 19.01
N PHE A 159 18.32 29.10 19.87
CA PHE A 159 19.71 29.53 19.64
C PHE A 159 20.68 28.33 19.61
N PRO A 160 21.77 28.39 18.84
CA PRO A 160 22.71 27.28 18.73
C PRO A 160 23.55 27.16 20.00
N SER A 161 23.48 26.01 20.67
CA SER A 161 24.40 25.64 21.74
C SER A 161 25.74 25.27 21.12
N GLY A 162 26.74 26.13 21.30
CA GLY A 162 28.12 25.87 20.91
C GLY A 162 28.75 24.78 21.77
N PHE A 163 28.90 23.58 21.22
CA PHE A 163 29.98 22.65 21.54
C PHE A 163 30.23 21.80 20.28
N GLY A 164 31.46 21.88 19.76
CA GLY A 164 31.83 21.28 18.48
C GLY A 164 31.99 19.76 18.55
N SER A 165 31.33 19.05 17.64
CA SER A 165 31.94 18.01 16.81
C SER A 165 31.02 17.75 15.61
N LYS A 166 31.61 17.62 14.42
CA LYS A 166 30.88 17.43 13.15
C LYS A 166 30.25 16.03 13.11
N SER A 167 28.92 15.95 13.21
CA SER A 167 28.14 14.82 12.70
C SER A 167 26.94 15.36 11.91
N GLU A 168 26.68 14.80 10.73
CA GLU A 168 25.72 15.24 9.72
C GLU A 168 24.24 14.94 10.05
N ASN A 169 23.86 14.89 11.33
CA ASN A 169 22.46 14.83 11.75
C ASN A 169 22.13 16.07 12.58
N SER A 170 21.87 17.20 11.91
CA SER A 170 21.39 18.41 12.56
C SER A 170 19.90 18.27 12.92
N TYR A 171 19.61 17.92 14.17
CA TYR A 171 18.27 17.98 14.75
C TYR A 171 17.94 19.43 15.12
N SER A 172 16.80 19.93 14.67
CA SER A 172 16.26 21.21 15.18
C SER A 172 15.37 20.92 16.39
N VAL A 173 15.72 21.46 17.55
CA VAL A 173 14.90 21.36 18.77
C VAL A 173 13.71 22.32 18.60
N ILE A 174 12.50 21.77 18.47
CA ILE A 174 11.26 22.56 18.47
C ILE A 174 10.59 22.41 19.83
N SER A 175 10.57 23.50 20.59
CA SER A 175 9.80 23.57 21.83
C SER A 175 8.33 23.86 21.50
N LEU A 176 7.45 22.89 21.73
CA LEU A 176 6.00 23.11 21.71
C LEU A 176 5.57 23.54 23.12
N VAL A 177 5.47 24.85 23.36
CA VAL A 177 4.98 25.38 24.63
C VAL A 177 3.49 25.69 24.49
N LEU A 178 2.65 24.85 25.09
CA LEU A 178 1.24 25.16 25.32
C LEU A 178 1.16 25.96 26.61
N LEU A 179 0.87 27.26 26.49
CA LEU A 179 0.60 28.10 27.66
C LEU A 179 -0.79 27.75 28.19
N PRO A 180 -0.95 27.51 29.51
CA PRO A 180 -2.26 27.25 30.09
C PRO A 180 -3.12 28.51 29.94
N GLY A 181 -4.31 28.34 29.34
CA GLY A 181 -5.42 29.23 29.65
C GLY A 181 -5.92 28.83 31.03
N GLU A 182 -5.96 29.77 31.97
CA GLU A 182 -6.68 29.59 33.23
C GLU A 182 -8.15 29.32 32.89
N GLU A 183 -8.59 28.07 32.97
CA GLU A 183 -9.88 27.67 33.53
C GLU A 183 -10.00 26.15 33.62
N ASP A 184 -10.63 25.70 34.70
CA ASP A 184 -10.69 24.34 35.19
C ASP A 184 -11.36 23.34 34.23
N GLY A 185 -10.82 22.11 34.22
CA GLY A 185 -11.68 20.93 34.38
C GLY A 185 -12.46 20.39 33.18
N ASP A 186 -11.92 20.34 31.96
CA ASP A 186 -12.26 19.30 30.96
C ASP A 186 -11.32 19.35 29.73
N GLU A 187 -10.82 20.54 29.39
CA GLU A 187 -10.00 20.76 28.18
C GLU A 187 -8.63 20.07 28.21
N GLY A 188 -8.03 19.86 29.39
CA GLY A 188 -6.77 19.12 29.55
C GLY A 188 -6.90 17.63 29.20
N ARG A 189 -8.07 17.03 29.41
CA ARG A 189 -8.38 15.66 28.99
C ARG A 189 -8.57 15.59 27.47
N VAL A 190 -9.23 16.59 26.88
CA VAL A 190 -9.43 16.69 25.42
C VAL A 190 -8.08 16.84 24.69
N ALA A 191 -7.13 17.61 25.24
CA ALA A 191 -5.78 17.73 24.68
C ALA A 191 -4.96 16.43 24.77
N ALA A 192 -5.07 15.70 25.88
CA ALA A 192 -4.43 14.39 26.04
C ALA A 192 -5.05 13.33 25.12
N VAL A 193 -6.38 13.31 24.96
CA VAL A 193 -7.09 12.43 24.01
C VAL A 193 -6.76 12.80 22.56
N ALA A 194 -6.64 14.08 22.22
CA ALA A 194 -6.18 14.52 20.90
C ALA A 194 -4.73 14.10 20.60
N ALA A 195 -3.85 14.14 21.61
CA ALA A 195 -2.49 13.61 21.49
C ALA A 195 -2.47 12.08 21.34
N VAL A 196 -3.28 11.34 22.13
CA VAL A 196 -3.43 9.89 22.00
C VAL A 196 -4.07 9.50 20.66
N ALA A 197 -5.02 10.28 20.13
CA ALA A 197 -5.63 10.07 18.81
C ALA A 197 -4.65 10.40 17.67
N ALA A 198 -3.84 11.44 17.80
CA ALA A 198 -2.75 11.73 16.87
C ALA A 198 -1.61 10.69 16.94
N VAL A 199 -1.40 10.07 18.11
CA VAL A 199 -0.47 8.95 18.34
C VAL A 199 -1.05 7.62 17.84
N ALA A 200 -2.36 7.40 17.95
CA ALA A 200 -3.07 6.26 17.36
C ALA A 200 -3.14 6.35 15.84
N ALA A 201 -3.12 7.55 15.26
CA ALA A 201 -2.94 7.73 13.80
C ALA A 201 -1.55 7.29 13.29
N VAL A 202 -0.60 6.98 14.18
CA VAL A 202 0.72 6.38 13.88
C VAL A 202 0.75 4.89 14.26
N THR A 203 -0.39 4.21 14.16
CA THR A 203 -0.46 2.74 14.23
C THR A 203 0.37 2.09 13.12
N ALA A 204 1.13 1.05 13.46
CA ALA A 204 1.73 0.08 12.55
C ALA A 204 0.87 -0.13 11.29
N VAL A 205 1.31 0.43 10.17
CA VAL A 205 0.61 0.35 8.88
C VAL A 205 1.08 -0.93 8.21
N SER A 206 0.14 -1.82 7.95
CA SER A 206 0.41 -3.10 7.35
C SER A 206 -0.04 -3.07 5.89
N VAL A 207 0.84 -3.49 4.99
CA VAL A 207 0.68 -3.27 3.54
C VAL A 207 -0.06 -4.42 2.88
N ILE A 208 -1.00 -4.10 1.99
CA ILE A 208 -1.59 -5.06 1.06
C ILE A 208 -1.04 -4.72 -0.32
N VAL A 209 -0.15 -5.56 -0.85
CA VAL A 209 0.46 -5.32 -2.15
C VAL A 209 -0.37 -6.04 -3.22
N VAL A 210 -0.82 -5.31 -4.23
CA VAL A 210 -1.64 -5.83 -5.32
C VAL A 210 -0.90 -5.65 -6.64
N GLY A 211 -0.56 -6.74 -7.31
CA GLY A 211 0.13 -6.75 -8.60
C GLY A 211 -0.79 -7.17 -9.72
N HIS A 212 -0.78 -6.43 -10.81
CA HIS A 212 -1.45 -6.81 -12.05
C HIS A 212 -0.44 -7.31 -13.09
N SER A 213 -0.76 -8.40 -13.80
CA SER A 213 0.05 -8.89 -14.93
C SER A 213 1.54 -9.04 -14.54
N ALA A 214 2.47 -8.50 -15.32
CA ALA A 214 3.90 -8.50 -15.01
C ALA A 214 4.27 -7.86 -13.64
N GLY A 215 3.41 -7.00 -13.09
CA GLY A 215 3.56 -6.45 -11.74
C GLY A 215 3.51 -7.52 -10.64
N GLY A 216 3.05 -8.74 -10.93
CA GLY A 216 3.16 -9.87 -10.02
C GLY A 216 4.60 -10.21 -9.62
N LEU A 217 5.57 -10.07 -10.55
CA LEU A 217 6.99 -10.26 -10.25
C LEU A 217 7.46 -9.26 -9.19
N SER A 218 7.04 -7.99 -9.32
CA SER A 218 7.33 -6.92 -8.37
C SER A 218 6.74 -7.21 -6.98
N VAL A 219 5.55 -7.79 -6.93
CA VAL A 219 4.93 -8.26 -5.67
C VAL A 219 5.74 -9.39 -5.05
N THR A 220 6.12 -10.40 -5.83
CA THR A 220 6.93 -11.52 -5.34
C THR A 220 8.26 -11.02 -4.76
N ASP A 221 8.94 -10.09 -5.44
CA ASP A 221 10.21 -9.52 -4.98
C ASP A 221 10.09 -8.81 -3.62
N VAL A 222 9.08 -7.94 -3.45
CA VAL A 222 8.90 -7.26 -2.16
C VAL A 222 8.45 -8.18 -1.04
N CYS A 223 7.79 -9.30 -1.36
CA CYS A 223 7.49 -10.33 -0.36
C CYS A 223 8.76 -11.02 0.15
N TYR A 224 9.81 -11.13 -0.66
CA TYR A 224 11.12 -11.60 -0.18
C TYR A 224 11.89 -10.52 0.58
N LYS A 225 11.85 -9.26 0.09
CA LYS A 225 12.64 -8.15 0.67
C LYS A 225 12.03 -7.57 1.96
N PHE A 226 10.71 -7.60 2.12
CA PHE A 226 9.98 -6.96 3.22
C PHE A 226 8.81 -7.82 3.79
N PRO A 227 9.00 -9.12 4.06
CA PRO A 227 7.92 -10.02 4.49
C PRO A 227 7.20 -9.53 5.75
N GLU A 228 7.90 -8.87 6.67
CA GLU A 228 7.36 -8.36 7.94
C GLU A 228 6.43 -7.14 7.77
N LYS A 229 6.53 -6.43 6.64
CA LYS A 229 5.69 -5.25 6.35
C LYS A 229 4.39 -5.61 5.63
N ILE A 230 4.32 -6.81 5.04
CA ILE A 230 3.25 -7.19 4.11
C ILE A 230 2.22 -8.06 4.84
N HIS A 231 1.00 -7.53 4.91
CA HIS A 231 -0.17 -8.25 5.40
C HIS A 231 -0.60 -9.38 4.47
N LEU A 232 -0.60 -9.06 3.17
CA LEU A 232 -1.27 -9.82 2.13
C LEU A 232 -0.70 -9.41 0.76
N ALA A 233 -0.40 -10.40 -0.06
CA ALA A 233 -0.04 -10.23 -1.46
C ALA A 233 -1.18 -10.70 -2.36
N ILE A 234 -1.64 -9.86 -3.28
CA ILE A 234 -2.73 -10.17 -4.22
C ILE A 234 -2.20 -10.09 -5.65
N TYR A 235 -2.43 -11.16 -6.41
CA TYR A 235 -2.03 -11.32 -7.81
C TYR A 235 -3.26 -11.25 -8.70
N VAL A 236 -3.41 -10.20 -9.50
CA VAL A 236 -4.57 -9.99 -10.38
C VAL A 236 -4.15 -10.28 -11.82
N ALA A 237 -4.58 -11.42 -12.37
CA ALA A 237 -4.15 -11.90 -13.69
C ALA A 237 -2.63 -11.82 -13.87
N ALA A 238 -1.89 -12.06 -12.79
CA ALA A 238 -0.49 -11.66 -12.68
C ALA A 238 0.47 -12.84 -12.82
N THR A 239 1.69 -12.55 -13.23
CA THR A 239 2.81 -13.49 -13.22
C THR A 239 3.15 -13.83 -11.78
N MET A 240 2.79 -15.03 -11.32
CA MET A 240 2.99 -15.50 -9.95
C MET A 240 3.96 -16.67 -9.95
N LEU A 241 5.26 -16.35 -10.01
CA LEU A 241 6.36 -17.31 -10.06
C LEU A 241 7.19 -17.21 -8.78
N LYS A 242 7.25 -18.28 -8.00
CA LYS A 242 7.95 -18.29 -6.70
C LYS A 242 9.41 -17.83 -6.81
N SER A 243 10.13 -18.30 -7.82
CA SER A 243 11.57 -18.02 -7.99
C SER A 243 11.89 -17.12 -9.19
N GLY A 244 10.87 -16.51 -9.82
CA GLY A 244 11.02 -15.80 -11.09
C GLY A 244 11.28 -16.75 -12.26
N PHE A 245 12.03 -16.29 -13.26
CA PHE A 245 12.30 -17.03 -14.50
C PHE A 245 13.58 -17.88 -14.40
N GLN A 246 13.46 -19.10 -13.87
CA GLN A 246 14.61 -20.01 -13.69
C GLN A 246 14.62 -21.19 -14.67
N SER A 247 13.49 -21.51 -15.29
CA SER A 247 13.32 -22.64 -16.19
C SER A 247 12.48 -22.25 -17.41
N ASP A 248 12.58 -23.03 -18.49
CA ASP A 248 11.75 -22.85 -19.69
C ASP A 248 10.25 -22.89 -19.38
N GLN A 249 9.84 -23.64 -18.33
CA GLN A 249 8.45 -23.69 -17.91
C GLN A 249 7.99 -22.37 -17.29
N ASP A 250 8.89 -21.66 -16.59
CA ASP A 250 8.58 -20.33 -16.04
C ASP A 250 8.33 -19.31 -17.15
N PHE A 251 9.09 -19.39 -18.24
CA PHE A 251 8.85 -18.56 -19.42
C PHE A 251 7.50 -18.90 -20.08
N LYS A 252 7.16 -20.18 -20.23
CA LYS A 252 5.87 -20.61 -20.80
C LYS A 252 4.67 -20.16 -19.96
N ASP A 253 4.81 -20.22 -18.64
CA ASP A 253 3.72 -19.91 -17.72
C ASP A 253 3.60 -18.39 -17.49
N GLY A 254 4.73 -17.69 -17.34
CA GLY A 254 4.79 -16.31 -16.87
C GLY A 254 4.87 -15.23 -17.94
N VAL A 255 5.25 -15.56 -19.18
CA VAL A 255 5.27 -14.62 -20.30
C VAL A 255 3.94 -14.71 -21.08
N PRO A 256 3.26 -13.59 -21.38
CA PRO A 256 2.04 -13.59 -22.18
C PRO A 256 2.17 -14.31 -23.53
N ASP A 257 1.27 -15.26 -23.81
CA ASP A 257 1.20 -15.94 -25.10
C ASP A 257 0.20 -15.27 -26.05
N LEU A 258 0.71 -14.37 -26.90
CA LEU A 258 -0.08 -13.66 -27.92
C LEU A 258 0.01 -14.29 -29.32
N SER A 259 0.54 -15.51 -29.45
CA SER A 259 0.78 -16.16 -30.75
C SER A 259 -0.47 -16.23 -31.64
N GLN A 260 -1.65 -16.35 -31.05
CA GLN A 260 -2.94 -16.38 -31.76
C GLN A 260 -3.25 -15.09 -32.55
N PHE A 261 -2.59 -13.98 -32.22
CA PHE A 261 -2.78 -12.68 -32.89
C PHE A 261 -1.67 -12.35 -33.89
N GLY A 262 -0.63 -13.19 -34.00
CA GLY A 262 0.51 -12.97 -34.89
C GLY A 262 1.53 -11.94 -34.37
N ASP A 263 2.12 -11.17 -35.29
CA ASP A 263 3.06 -10.10 -34.94
C ASP A 263 2.31 -8.86 -34.44
N VAL A 264 2.18 -8.76 -33.12
CA VAL A 264 1.41 -7.69 -32.45
C VAL A 264 2.29 -6.70 -31.69
N TYR A 265 3.59 -6.94 -31.64
CA TYR A 265 4.51 -6.11 -30.88
C TYR A 265 5.19 -5.07 -31.77
N GLU A 266 5.38 -3.90 -31.20
CA GLU A 266 6.37 -2.91 -31.59
C GLU A 266 7.55 -3.07 -30.63
N LEU A 267 8.72 -3.44 -31.16
CA LEU A 267 9.90 -3.78 -30.37
C LEU A 267 10.91 -2.63 -30.35
N GLY A 268 11.46 -2.34 -29.17
CA GLY A 268 12.59 -1.44 -28.98
C GLY A 268 13.91 -2.19 -28.89
N PHE A 269 14.98 -1.57 -29.41
CA PHE A 269 16.32 -2.15 -29.53
C PHE A 269 17.38 -1.20 -28.94
N GLY A 270 17.26 -0.91 -27.64
CA GLY A 270 18.13 0.00 -26.89
C GLY A 270 19.61 -0.37 -26.93
N SER A 271 19.90 -1.68 -26.94
CA SER A 271 21.26 -2.22 -27.02
C SER A 271 21.82 -2.30 -28.45
N GLY A 272 21.10 -1.75 -29.44
CA GLY A 272 21.48 -1.72 -30.84
C GLY A 272 20.65 -2.67 -31.73
N PRO A 273 20.64 -2.45 -33.07
CA PRO A 273 19.70 -3.08 -34.00
C PRO A 273 19.89 -4.59 -34.22
N HIS A 274 21.02 -5.14 -33.78
CA HIS A 274 21.32 -6.58 -33.88
C HIS A 274 21.27 -7.29 -32.53
N ALA A 275 21.02 -6.56 -31.44
CA ALA A 275 20.81 -7.14 -30.13
C ALA A 275 19.36 -7.66 -29.98
N PRO A 276 19.08 -8.53 -29.01
CA PRO A 276 17.71 -8.85 -28.63
C PRO A 276 16.92 -7.59 -28.25
N PRO A 277 15.59 -7.59 -28.44
CA PRO A 277 14.76 -6.45 -28.08
C PRO A 277 14.81 -6.17 -26.57
N THR A 278 14.93 -4.89 -26.21
CA THR A 278 14.98 -4.40 -24.83
C THR A 278 13.61 -4.02 -24.30
N SER A 279 12.72 -3.56 -25.17
CA SER A 279 11.36 -3.18 -24.82
C SER A 279 10.34 -3.68 -25.83
N ALA A 280 9.07 -3.75 -25.41
CA ALA A 280 7.96 -4.09 -26.28
C ALA A 280 6.71 -3.29 -25.92
N LEU A 281 5.90 -3.00 -26.93
CA LEU A 281 4.57 -2.42 -26.82
C LEU A 281 3.61 -3.15 -27.74
N ILE A 282 2.40 -3.48 -27.29
CA ILE A 282 1.37 -3.99 -28.20
C ILE A 282 0.93 -2.84 -29.12
N ARG A 283 0.98 -3.04 -30.44
CA ARG A 283 0.63 -2.02 -31.43
C ARG A 283 -0.82 -1.56 -31.25
N LYS A 284 -1.07 -0.28 -31.54
CA LYS A 284 -2.32 0.42 -31.20
C LYS A 284 -3.57 -0.27 -31.73
N GLU A 285 -3.51 -0.83 -32.93
CA GLU A 285 -4.59 -1.56 -33.61
C GLU A 285 -4.97 -2.90 -32.95
N PHE A 286 -4.10 -3.44 -32.07
CA PHE A 286 -4.33 -4.68 -31.33
C PHE A 286 -4.68 -4.46 -29.86
N GLN A 287 -4.30 -3.33 -29.26
CA GLN A 287 -4.50 -3.05 -27.82
C GLN A 287 -5.93 -3.32 -27.36
N ARG A 288 -6.94 -2.80 -28.08
CA ARG A 288 -8.34 -3.05 -27.75
C ARG A 288 -8.74 -4.51 -27.91
N LYS A 289 -8.29 -5.18 -28.97
CA LYS A 289 -8.67 -6.57 -29.28
C LYS A 289 -8.09 -7.58 -28.28
N ILE A 290 -6.93 -7.25 -27.72
CA ILE A 290 -6.16 -8.14 -26.85
C ILE A 290 -6.36 -7.78 -25.38
N ILE A 291 -6.18 -6.51 -25.00
CA ILE A 291 -6.07 -6.10 -23.60
C ILE A 291 -7.42 -5.61 -23.04
N TYR A 292 -8.21 -4.93 -23.87
CA TYR A 292 -9.37 -4.12 -23.44
C TYR A 292 -10.68 -4.49 -24.15
N TYR A 293 -10.83 -5.72 -24.65
CA TYR A 293 -11.93 -6.05 -25.57
C TYR A 293 -13.31 -6.07 -24.90
N ARG A 294 -13.35 -6.10 -23.56
CA ARG A 294 -14.56 -5.98 -22.73
C ARG A 294 -14.60 -4.70 -21.91
N SER A 295 -13.54 -3.91 -21.96
CA SER A 295 -13.42 -2.65 -21.25
C SER A 295 -14.21 -1.54 -21.97
N PRO A 296 -14.69 -0.52 -21.24
CA PRO A 296 -15.34 0.65 -21.84
C PRO A 296 -14.46 1.35 -22.88
N ASP A 297 -15.10 1.98 -23.86
CA ASP A 297 -14.42 2.64 -24.99
C ASP A 297 -13.56 3.80 -24.54
N GLU A 298 -14.04 4.57 -23.57
CA GLU A 298 -13.29 5.67 -22.96
C GLU A 298 -12.01 5.18 -22.27
N ASP A 299 -12.03 4.03 -21.60
CA ASP A 299 -10.87 3.47 -20.91
C ASP A 299 -9.86 2.91 -21.90
N SER A 300 -10.33 2.22 -22.94
CA SER A 300 -9.48 1.75 -24.03
C SER A 300 -8.83 2.92 -24.78
N THR A 301 -9.56 4.03 -24.96
CA THR A 301 -9.04 5.26 -25.57
C THR A 301 -7.97 5.90 -24.69
N LEU A 302 -8.27 6.07 -23.39
CA LEU A 302 -7.33 6.58 -22.38
C LEU A 302 -6.05 5.76 -22.38
N ALA A 303 -6.16 4.43 -22.30
CA ALA A 303 -5.02 3.54 -22.31
C ALA A 303 -4.18 3.70 -23.59
N SER A 304 -4.81 3.82 -24.75
CA SER A 304 -4.10 4.02 -26.03
C SER A 304 -3.30 5.33 -26.13
N MET A 305 -3.55 6.28 -25.22
CA MET A 305 -2.82 7.55 -25.10
C MET A 305 -1.70 7.49 -24.04
N LEU A 306 -1.78 6.55 -23.10
CA LEU A 306 -0.91 6.49 -21.92
C LEU A 306 0.01 5.27 -21.88
N LEU A 307 -0.29 4.24 -22.66
CA LEU A 307 0.57 3.07 -22.78
C LEU A 307 1.96 3.47 -23.28
N ARG A 308 2.98 2.91 -22.65
CA ARG A 308 4.40 3.10 -23.00
C ARG A 308 5.05 1.75 -23.29
N PRO A 309 6.16 1.69 -24.05
CA PRO A 309 6.94 0.46 -24.15
C PRO A 309 7.33 -0.04 -22.76
N GLY A 310 7.21 -1.34 -22.53
CA GLY A 310 7.63 -1.99 -21.29
C GLY A 310 9.00 -2.66 -21.43
N PRO A 311 9.86 -2.65 -20.39
CA PRO A 311 11.23 -3.17 -20.47
C PRO A 311 11.25 -4.70 -20.35
N ILE A 312 11.11 -5.40 -21.48
CA ILE A 312 11.02 -6.86 -21.51
C ILE A 312 12.32 -7.51 -21.01
N SER A 313 13.49 -6.94 -21.33
CA SER A 313 14.78 -7.49 -20.88
C SER A 313 14.87 -7.51 -19.37
N ALA A 314 14.50 -6.40 -18.71
CA ALA A 314 14.46 -6.30 -17.26
C ALA A 314 13.45 -7.27 -16.63
N LEU A 315 12.23 -7.34 -17.17
CA LEU A 315 11.19 -8.23 -16.64
C LEU A 315 11.61 -9.70 -16.71
N THR A 316 12.16 -10.13 -17.84
CA THR A 316 12.62 -11.52 -18.04
C THR A 316 13.88 -11.87 -17.25
N SER A 317 14.58 -10.89 -16.68
CA SER A 317 15.73 -11.11 -15.81
C SER A 317 15.34 -11.35 -14.34
N ALA A 318 14.05 -11.33 -14.00
CA ALA A 318 13.59 -11.48 -12.63
C ALA A 318 13.88 -12.89 -12.10
N VAL A 319 14.71 -12.99 -11.06
CA VAL A 319 15.04 -14.23 -10.37
C VAL A 319 15.06 -13.96 -8.88
N PHE A 320 14.47 -14.86 -8.08
CA PHE A 320 14.36 -14.71 -6.63
C PHE A 320 14.95 -15.93 -5.90
N ASP A 321 15.75 -15.67 -4.87
CA ASP A 321 16.55 -16.68 -4.15
C ASP A 321 16.31 -16.68 -2.62
N GLY A 322 15.12 -16.30 -2.17
CA GLY A 322 14.80 -16.17 -0.73
C GLY A 322 14.22 -17.41 -0.05
N GLY A 323 14.35 -18.60 -0.65
CA GLY A 323 13.85 -19.85 -0.06
C GLY A 323 12.35 -19.85 0.26
N ASP A 324 11.97 -20.43 1.40
CA ASP A 324 10.56 -20.57 1.83
C ASP A 324 10.06 -19.40 2.70
N GLU A 325 10.85 -18.34 2.89
CA GLU A 325 10.43 -17.17 3.69
C GLU A 325 9.20 -16.47 3.11
N ILE A 326 9.06 -16.48 1.77
CA ILE A 326 7.88 -15.95 1.07
C ILE A 326 6.58 -16.67 1.44
N GLU A 327 6.66 -17.91 1.94
CA GLU A 327 5.50 -18.69 2.33
C GLU A 327 4.78 -18.10 3.56
N LYS A 328 5.48 -17.27 4.35
CA LYS A 328 4.92 -16.58 5.53
C LYS A 328 3.92 -15.50 5.15
N VAL A 329 4.06 -14.90 3.96
CA VAL A 329 3.15 -13.86 3.48
C VAL A 329 1.92 -14.53 2.86
N PRO A 330 0.69 -14.28 3.37
CA PRO A 330 -0.53 -14.79 2.76
C PRO A 330 -0.69 -14.27 1.32
N ARG A 331 -1.09 -15.15 0.41
CA ARG A 331 -1.22 -14.87 -1.01
C ARG A 331 -2.63 -15.17 -1.51
N VAL A 332 -3.15 -14.29 -2.34
CA VAL A 332 -4.42 -14.48 -3.04
C VAL A 332 -4.19 -14.28 -4.53
N TYR A 333 -4.81 -15.13 -5.34
CA TYR A 333 -4.83 -14.95 -6.79
C TYR A 333 -6.24 -14.61 -7.25
N ILE A 334 -6.37 -13.62 -8.12
CA ILE A 334 -7.61 -13.19 -8.75
C ILE A 334 -7.46 -13.44 -10.25
N GLN A 335 -8.11 -14.50 -10.72
CA GLN A 335 -8.11 -14.93 -12.10
C GLN A 335 -9.10 -14.14 -12.94
N THR A 336 -8.71 -13.80 -14.17
CA THR A 336 -9.56 -13.16 -15.19
C THR A 336 -10.04 -14.21 -16.20
N ALA A 337 -11.34 -14.46 -16.26
CA ALA A 337 -11.89 -15.58 -17.04
C ALA A 337 -11.80 -15.38 -18.57
N GLY A 338 -11.86 -14.13 -19.05
CA GLY A 338 -11.80 -13.77 -20.47
C GLY A 338 -10.43 -13.24 -20.90
N ASP A 339 -9.35 -13.61 -20.24
CA ASP A 339 -8.04 -13.02 -20.50
C ASP A 339 -7.39 -13.53 -21.79
N HIS A 340 -7.04 -12.61 -22.69
CA HIS A 340 -6.30 -12.92 -23.93
C HIS A 340 -4.79 -12.69 -23.82
N VAL A 341 -4.31 -12.07 -22.74
CA VAL A 341 -2.90 -11.76 -22.50
C VAL A 341 -2.27 -12.86 -21.65
N MET A 342 -2.80 -13.05 -20.44
CA MET A 342 -2.44 -14.16 -19.55
C MET A 342 -3.57 -15.17 -19.61
N LYS A 343 -3.53 -16.10 -20.55
CA LYS A 343 -4.65 -17.01 -20.81
C LYS A 343 -5.07 -17.75 -19.53
N PRO A 344 -6.36 -18.08 -19.32
CA PRO A 344 -6.81 -18.82 -18.14
C PRO A 344 -5.99 -20.08 -17.83
N ALA A 345 -5.54 -20.80 -18.86
CA ALA A 345 -4.67 -21.97 -18.70
C ALA A 345 -3.27 -21.62 -18.14
N GLN A 346 -2.68 -20.48 -18.52
CA GLN A 346 -1.41 -20.00 -17.95
C GLN A 346 -1.60 -19.60 -16.48
N GLN A 347 -2.71 -18.92 -16.16
CA GLN A 347 -3.06 -18.55 -14.78
C GLN A 347 -3.25 -19.80 -13.89
N GLU A 348 -3.95 -20.81 -14.41
CA GLU A 348 -4.13 -22.11 -13.73
C GLU A 348 -2.80 -22.86 -13.55
N ALA A 349 -1.94 -22.88 -14.57
CA ALA A 349 -0.63 -23.53 -14.48
C ALA A 349 0.24 -22.92 -13.37
N MET A 350 0.32 -21.59 -13.29
CA MET A 350 1.07 -20.90 -12.24
C MET A 350 0.49 -21.18 -10.85
N THR A 351 -0.83 -21.04 -10.68
CA THR A 351 -1.49 -21.25 -9.37
C THR A 351 -1.45 -22.71 -8.93
N LYS A 352 -1.35 -23.67 -9.85
CA LYS A 352 -1.12 -25.09 -9.52
C LYS A 352 0.31 -25.36 -9.06
N ARG A 353 1.31 -24.72 -9.68
CA ARG A 353 2.72 -24.87 -9.32
C ARG A 353 3.06 -24.18 -7.99
N TRP A 354 2.41 -23.06 -7.70
CA TRP A 354 2.55 -22.34 -6.44
C TRP A 354 1.18 -21.92 -5.91
N ALA A 355 0.58 -22.77 -5.09
CA ALA A 355 -0.79 -22.59 -4.61
C ALA A 355 -0.93 -21.32 -3.75
N PRO A 356 -1.88 -20.40 -4.09
CA PRO A 356 -2.23 -19.30 -3.22
C PRO A 356 -3.12 -19.80 -2.06
N ASN A 357 -3.24 -19.01 -0.99
CA ASN A 357 -4.15 -19.33 0.10
C ASN A 357 -5.61 -19.26 -0.34
N GLN A 358 -5.92 -18.39 -1.30
CA GLN A 358 -7.25 -18.29 -1.91
C GLN A 358 -7.14 -17.95 -3.39
N LEU A 359 -8.14 -18.42 -4.14
CA LEU A 359 -8.33 -18.15 -5.55
C LEU A 359 -9.72 -17.56 -5.75
N PHE A 360 -9.78 -16.40 -6.40
CA PHE A 360 -11.03 -15.80 -6.89
C PHE A 360 -11.00 -15.74 -8.41
N THR A 361 -12.18 -15.68 -9.02
CA THR A 361 -12.32 -15.49 -10.46
C THR A 361 -13.25 -14.32 -10.72
N VAL A 362 -12.84 -13.44 -11.63
CA VAL A 362 -13.64 -12.32 -12.13
C VAL A 362 -13.94 -12.52 -13.61
N ASP A 363 -15.17 -12.23 -14.00
CA ASP A 363 -15.58 -12.29 -15.41
C ASP A 363 -15.14 -11.01 -16.13
N SER A 364 -13.90 -11.02 -16.64
CA SER A 364 -13.18 -9.83 -17.09
C SER A 364 -12.25 -10.15 -18.26
N ASP A 365 -11.90 -9.13 -19.04
CA ASP A 365 -10.69 -9.17 -19.88
C ASP A 365 -9.42 -9.06 -19.00
N HIS A 366 -8.26 -8.80 -19.60
CA HIS A 366 -6.99 -8.64 -18.88
C HIS A 366 -6.97 -7.43 -17.93
N SER A 367 -7.93 -6.52 -18.03
CA SER A 367 -7.98 -5.23 -17.35
C SER A 367 -9.19 -5.13 -16.42
N PRO A 368 -9.27 -5.96 -15.35
CA PRO A 368 -10.42 -5.98 -14.45
C PRO A 368 -10.63 -4.67 -13.68
N PHE A 369 -9.62 -3.80 -13.61
CA PHE A 369 -9.77 -2.44 -13.11
C PHE A 369 -10.66 -1.55 -14.00
N PHE A 370 -10.89 -1.92 -15.27
CA PHE A 370 -11.80 -1.25 -16.21
C PHE A 370 -13.05 -2.08 -16.51
N SER A 371 -12.89 -3.32 -16.99
CA SER A 371 -14.03 -4.13 -17.46
C SER A 371 -14.88 -4.74 -16.34
N ALA A 372 -14.32 -4.90 -15.15
CA ALA A 372 -14.96 -5.59 -14.02
C ALA A 372 -14.68 -4.91 -12.68
N THR A 373 -14.62 -3.56 -12.66
CA THR A 373 -14.15 -2.77 -11.51
C THR A 373 -14.83 -3.16 -10.19
N SER A 374 -16.16 -3.31 -10.17
CA SER A 374 -16.90 -3.67 -8.96
C SER A 374 -16.62 -5.09 -8.48
N GLN A 375 -16.48 -6.06 -9.40
CA GLN A 375 -16.12 -7.43 -9.04
C GLN A 375 -14.70 -7.49 -8.46
N LEU A 376 -13.76 -6.79 -9.10
CA LEU A 376 -12.38 -6.69 -8.61
C LEU A 376 -12.33 -6.06 -7.21
N LEU A 377 -13.01 -4.93 -6.99
CA LEU A 377 -13.11 -4.30 -5.67
C LEU A 377 -13.64 -5.29 -4.62
N GLY A 378 -14.74 -6.00 -4.93
CA GLY A 378 -15.32 -7.00 -4.04
C GLY A 378 -14.31 -8.11 -3.68
N CYS A 379 -13.55 -8.61 -4.65
CA CYS A 379 -12.50 -9.59 -4.41
C CYS A 379 -11.37 -9.04 -3.52
N LEU A 380 -10.92 -7.79 -3.73
CA LEU A 380 -9.87 -7.17 -2.93
C LEU A 380 -10.30 -7.01 -1.46
N LEU A 381 -11.52 -6.52 -1.22
CA LEU A 381 -12.05 -6.33 0.13
C LEU A 381 -12.30 -7.68 0.82
N LYS A 382 -12.83 -8.67 0.10
CA LYS A 382 -13.03 -10.02 0.63
C LYS A 382 -11.71 -10.70 0.99
N ALA A 383 -10.68 -10.53 0.16
CA ALA A 383 -9.34 -11.06 0.43
C ALA A 383 -8.76 -10.46 1.73
N GLU A 384 -8.91 -9.15 1.93
CA GLU A 384 -8.44 -8.45 3.12
C GLU A 384 -9.17 -8.92 4.40
N ALA A 385 -10.49 -9.07 4.33
CA ALA A 385 -11.29 -9.53 5.46
C ALA A 385 -10.91 -10.95 5.90
N LEU A 386 -10.80 -11.89 4.95
CA LEU A 386 -10.53 -13.31 5.24
C LEU A 386 -9.15 -13.57 5.85
N VAL A 387 -8.19 -12.68 5.60
CA VAL A 387 -6.87 -12.75 6.25
C VAL A 387 -6.91 -12.10 7.63
N SER A 388 -7.73 -11.05 7.82
CA SER A 388 -7.91 -10.37 9.10
C SER A 388 -8.71 -11.17 10.14
N GLU A 389 -9.56 -12.11 9.74
CA GLU A 389 -10.37 -12.97 10.65
C GLU A 389 -9.58 -14.11 11.32
N LYS A 390 -8.31 -14.35 10.92
CA LYS A 390 -7.49 -15.46 11.44
C LYS A 390 -6.75 -15.29 12.80
N PRO A 391 -7.06 -14.39 13.76
CA PRO A 391 -6.30 -14.40 15.02
C PRO A 391 -6.76 -15.40 16.09
N HIS A 392 -8.03 -15.86 16.18
CA HIS A 392 -8.54 -16.43 17.46
C HIS A 392 -9.47 -17.67 17.43
N GLN A 393 -9.63 -18.40 16.32
CA GLN A 393 -10.39 -19.66 16.34
C GLN A 393 -9.57 -20.84 15.83
N ARG A 394 -8.74 -21.41 16.72
CA ARG A 394 -8.39 -22.84 16.79
C ARG A 394 -7.83 -23.13 18.17
N THR A 395 -8.69 -23.12 19.18
CA THR A 395 -8.43 -23.84 20.43
C THR A 395 -9.75 -24.42 20.93
N VAL A 396 -9.79 -25.76 20.94
CA VAL A 396 -10.76 -26.65 21.61
C VAL A 396 -12.20 -26.63 21.11
N GLN A 397 -12.52 -27.55 20.19
CA GLN A 397 -13.64 -28.47 20.37
C GLN A 397 -13.20 -29.87 19.90
N ASN A 398 -12.85 -30.70 20.87
CA ASN A 398 -13.03 -32.15 20.89
C ASN A 398 -13.04 -32.60 22.35
#